data_AF-A0A7R9JKW6-F1
#
_entry.id   AF-A0A7R9JKW6-F1
#
_cell.length_a   1.000
_cell.length_b   1.000
_cell.length_c   1.000
_cell.angle_alpha   90.00
_cell.angle_beta   90.00
_cell.angle_gamma   90.00
#
_symmetry.space_group_name_H-M   'P 1'
#
loop_
_entity.id
_entity.type
_entity.pdbx_description
1 polymer ?
#
loop_
_entity_poly.entity_id
_entity_poly.type
_entity_poly.pdbx_seq_one_letter_code
_entity_poly.pdbx_strand_id
1 'polypeptide(L)'
;MFSGVKSNYNTGGVDQTVQLDDCEASLKPEARLKSFVDWAILAGKDTGFVTTTRVTHATPGPLYSHFANRKWECESGMPETAKDCKDIARQLVEDEPGRSIKVR
;
A
#
# COMPACT_ATOMS: atom_id res chain seq x y z
N MET A 1 -10.65 -5.20 2.43
CA MET A 1 -10.48 -6.58 2.93
C MET A 1 -9.37 -6.65 3.97
N PHE A 2 -8.13 -6.26 3.62
CA PHE A 2 -6.97 -6.43 4.50
C PHE A 2 -6.91 -5.52 5.74
N SER A 3 -7.53 -4.34 5.66
CA SER A 3 -7.57 -3.33 6.74
C SER A 3 -8.92 -3.24 7.46
N GLY A 4 -9.92 -4.02 7.04
CA GLY A 4 -11.28 -3.95 7.63
C GLY A 4 -12.12 -2.71 7.27
N VAL A 5 -11.56 -1.74 6.54
CA VAL A 5 -12.24 -0.50 6.12
C VAL A 5 -12.50 -0.53 4.62
N LYS A 6 -13.63 0.05 4.17
CA LYS A 6 -13.92 0.26 2.75
C LYS A 6 -13.20 1.53 2.27
N SER A 7 -12.57 1.44 1.11
CA SER A 7 -11.86 2.55 0.47
C SER A 7 -12.51 2.91 -0.86
N ASN A 8 -12.12 4.05 -1.43
CA ASN A 8 -12.58 4.47 -2.75
C ASN A 8 -12.05 3.53 -3.85
N TYR A 9 -12.73 3.54 -5.00
CA TYR A 9 -12.34 2.70 -6.13
C TYR A 9 -10.93 3.07 -6.61
N ASN A 10 -10.12 2.06 -6.94
CA ASN A 10 -8.71 2.18 -7.36
C ASN A 10 -7.72 2.71 -6.30
N THR A 11 -8.15 3.03 -5.08
CA THR A 11 -7.26 3.37 -3.96
C THR A 11 -7.01 2.15 -3.07
N GLY A 12 -5.92 2.15 -2.31
CA GLY A 12 -5.53 1.01 -1.49
C GLY A 12 -4.66 1.38 -0.30
N GLY A 13 -4.86 0.69 0.83
CA GLY A 13 -4.16 0.98 2.09
C GLY A 13 -4.57 2.31 2.73
N VAL A 14 -5.56 3.01 2.17
CA VAL A 14 -6.06 4.30 2.64
C VAL A 14 -7.56 4.25 2.84
N ASP A 15 -8.09 5.18 3.64
CA ASP A 15 -9.52 5.32 3.86
C ASP A 15 -10.26 6.02 2.70
N GLN A 16 -11.55 6.29 2.89
CA GLN A 16 -12.40 6.95 1.90
C GLN A 16 -12.15 8.47 1.75
N THR A 17 -11.31 9.08 2.59
CA THR A 17 -10.99 10.51 2.49
C THR A 17 -10.03 10.80 1.33
N VAL A 18 -9.26 9.80 0.90
CA VAL A 18 -8.33 9.90 -0.22
C VAL A 18 -9.07 9.70 -1.54
N GLN A 19 -9.06 10.74 -2.37
CA GLN A 19 -9.58 10.68 -3.74
C GLN A 19 -8.61 9.98 -4.67
N LEU A 20 -9.13 9.47 -5.79
CA LEU A 20 -8.30 8.89 -6.84
C LEU A 20 -7.29 9.93 -7.34
N ASP A 21 -6.02 9.54 -7.48
CA ASP A 21 -4.90 10.38 -7.92
C ASP A 21 -4.47 11.51 -6.96
N ASP A 22 -5.07 11.59 -5.76
CA ASP A 22 -4.69 12.57 -4.74
C ASP A 22 -3.51 12.07 -3.89
N CYS A 23 -2.30 12.35 -4.34
CA CYS A 23 -1.07 11.98 -3.65
C CYS A 23 -1.01 12.58 -2.23
N GLU A 24 -1.26 13.88 -2.08
CA GLU A 24 -1.14 14.59 -0.80
C GLU A 24 -2.07 14.00 0.26
N ALA A 25 -3.32 13.68 -0.10
CA ALA A 25 -4.25 13.03 0.82
C ALA A 25 -3.76 11.65 1.27
N SER A 26 -3.09 10.88 0.41
CA SER A 26 -2.56 9.55 0.75
C SER A 26 -1.34 9.59 1.70
N LEU A 27 -0.66 10.74 1.79
CA LEU A 27 0.47 10.94 2.70
C LEU A 27 0.02 11.23 4.13
N LYS A 28 -1.25 11.64 4.33
CA LYS A 28 -1.79 11.97 5.65
C LYS A 28 -1.82 10.73 6.55
N PRO A 29 -1.20 10.76 7.74
CA PRO A 29 -1.17 9.62 8.66
C PRO A 29 -2.57 9.12 9.04
N GLU A 30 -3.53 10.02 9.15
CA GLU A 30 -4.91 9.71 9.55
C GLU A 30 -5.65 8.90 8.49
N ALA A 31 -5.28 9.10 7.22
CA ALA A 31 -5.87 8.39 6.08
C ALA A 31 -5.26 7.01 5.86
N ARG A 32 -4.07 6.73 6.42
CA ARG A 32 -3.34 5.47 6.24
C ARG A 32 -3.86 4.39 7.18
N LEU A 33 -4.27 3.28 6.58
CA LEU A 33 -4.87 2.17 7.30
C LEU A 33 -3.87 1.02 7.49
N LYS A 34 -3.78 0.51 8.71
CA LYS A 34 -3.00 -0.70 9.00
C LYS A 34 -3.68 -1.94 8.44
N SER A 35 -2.95 -2.75 7.69
CA SER A 35 -3.40 -4.06 7.22
C SER A 35 -3.17 -5.12 8.29
N PHE A 36 -3.82 -6.28 8.19
CA PHE A 36 -3.57 -7.41 9.11
C PHE A 36 -2.08 -7.84 9.18
N VAL A 37 -1.28 -7.56 8.13
CA VAL A 37 0.17 -7.81 8.12
C VAL A 37 0.88 -6.91 9.12
N ASP A 38 0.52 -5.63 9.19
CA ASP A 38 1.04 -4.71 10.22
C ASP A 38 0.77 -5.27 11.63
N TRP A 39 -0.46 -5.70 11.89
CA TRP A 39 -0.85 -6.25 13.19
C TRP A 39 -0.07 -7.53 13.52
N ALA A 40 0.16 -8.40 12.55
CA ALA A 40 0.92 -9.63 12.74
C ALA A 40 2.41 -9.36 13.02
N ILE A 41 3.03 -8.42 12.30
CA ILE A 41 4.42 -8.01 12.54
C ILE A 41 4.57 -7.34 13.91
N LEU A 42 3.64 -6.45 14.29
CA LEU A 42 3.60 -5.85 15.63
C LEU A 42 3.44 -6.89 16.74
N ALA A 43 2.77 -8.01 16.45
CA ALA A 43 2.66 -9.17 17.35
C ALA A 43 3.86 -10.11 17.30
N GLY A 44 4.95 -9.76 16.60
CA GLY A 44 6.17 -10.56 16.50
C GLY A 44 6.04 -11.82 15.64
N LYS A 45 5.06 -11.87 14.71
CA LYS A 45 4.85 -13.01 13.81
C LYS A 45 5.52 -12.78 12.47
N ASP A 46 6.06 -13.86 11.88
CA ASP A 46 6.51 -13.84 10.49
C ASP A 46 5.29 -13.72 9.55
N THR A 47 5.40 -12.94 8.49
CA THR A 47 4.31 -12.66 7.53
C THR A 47 4.80 -12.79 6.09
N GLY A 48 3.92 -13.22 5.19
CA GLY A 48 4.22 -13.49 3.79
C GLY A 48 2.96 -13.45 2.94
N PHE A 49 3.09 -13.12 1.65
CA PHE A 49 2.01 -13.28 0.68
C PHE A 49 2.52 -13.92 -0.60
N VAL A 50 1.64 -14.66 -1.28
CA VAL A 50 1.92 -15.33 -2.55
C VAL A 50 0.82 -14.93 -3.52
N THR A 51 1.19 -14.56 -4.73
CA THR A 51 0.26 -14.20 -5.80
C THR A 51 0.79 -14.66 -7.15
N THR A 52 -0.11 -14.88 -8.11
CA THR A 52 0.23 -15.10 -9.52
C THR A 52 0.30 -13.80 -10.32
N THR A 53 -0.16 -12.69 -9.73
CA THR A 53 -0.04 -11.35 -10.31
C THR A 53 1.33 -10.74 -10.03
N ARG A 54 1.59 -9.53 -10.55
CA ARG A 54 2.70 -8.70 -10.04
C ARG A 54 2.53 -8.50 -8.53
N VAL A 55 3.64 -8.51 -7.79
CA VAL A 55 3.63 -8.28 -6.33
C VAL A 55 3.17 -6.87 -5.96
N THR A 56 3.30 -5.91 -6.88
CA THR A 56 2.83 -4.52 -6.80
C THR A 56 1.38 -4.34 -7.26
N HIS A 57 0.70 -5.41 -7.70
CA HIS A 57 -0.67 -5.32 -8.18
C HIS A 57 -1.62 -4.87 -7.06
N ALA A 58 -2.80 -4.37 -7.43
CA ALA A 58 -3.80 -3.87 -6.49
C ALA A 58 -4.27 -4.87 -5.42
N THR A 59 -4.18 -6.18 -5.71
CA THR A 59 -4.58 -7.22 -4.76
C THR A 59 -3.56 -7.38 -3.62
N PRO A 60 -2.27 -7.62 -3.87
CA PRO A 60 -1.27 -7.64 -2.79
C PRO A 60 -0.86 -6.26 -2.26
N GLY A 61 -0.92 -5.20 -3.06
CA GLY A 61 -0.39 -3.88 -2.71
C GLY A 61 -0.86 -3.34 -1.35
N PRO A 62 -2.17 -3.33 -1.03
CA PRO A 62 -2.69 -2.81 0.23
C PRO A 62 -2.33 -3.64 1.47
N LEU A 63 -1.61 -4.76 1.33
CA LEU A 63 -1.04 -5.49 2.47
C LEU A 63 0.11 -4.70 3.11
N TYR A 64 0.82 -3.90 2.33
CA TYR A 64 2.04 -3.25 2.77
C TYR A 64 2.20 -1.79 2.32
N SER A 65 1.38 -1.33 1.37
CA SER A 65 1.49 0.00 0.79
C SER A 65 0.20 0.80 0.94
N HIS A 66 0.34 2.11 0.90
CA HIS A 66 -0.72 3.12 0.92
C HIS A 66 -0.62 3.97 -0.35
N PHE A 67 -1.65 3.96 -1.18
CA PHE A 67 -1.63 4.66 -2.46
C PHE A 67 -3.02 5.20 -2.86
N ALA A 68 -3.02 6.37 -3.48
CA ALA A 68 -4.20 7.00 -4.07
C ALA A 68 -4.57 6.40 -5.44
N ASN A 69 -3.65 5.71 -6.12
CA ASN A 69 -3.95 5.03 -7.38
C ASN A 69 -3.19 3.71 -7.50
N ARG A 70 -3.93 2.61 -7.70
CA ARG A 70 -3.41 1.26 -7.93
C ARG A 70 -2.46 1.12 -9.13
N LYS A 71 -2.42 2.10 -10.04
CA LYS A 71 -1.54 2.09 -11.21
C LYS A 71 -0.13 2.60 -10.89
N TRP A 72 0.08 3.22 -9.72
CA TRP A 72 1.39 3.72 -9.27
C TRP A 72 2.28 2.57 -8.76
N GLU A 73 2.42 1.53 -9.60
CA GLU A 73 3.21 0.34 -9.29
C GLU A 73 4.72 0.62 -9.34
N CYS A 74 5.13 1.60 -10.16
CA CYS A 74 6.50 2.07 -10.31
C CYS A 74 6.51 3.57 -10.64
N GLU A 75 7.64 4.23 -10.39
CA GLU A 75 7.84 5.67 -10.64
C GLU A 75 7.52 6.08 -12.09
N SER A 76 7.83 5.23 -13.08
CA SER A 76 7.60 5.54 -14.50
C SER A 76 6.13 5.57 -14.89
N GLY A 77 5.24 4.97 -14.08
CA GLY A 77 3.80 5.01 -14.25
C GLY A 77 3.11 6.14 -13.48
N MET A 78 3.87 6.94 -12.71
CA MET A 78 3.32 8.01 -11.88
C MET A 78 3.30 9.34 -12.64
N PRO A 79 2.22 10.13 -12.49
CA PRO A 79 2.18 11.48 -13.02
C PRO A 79 3.13 12.40 -12.24
N GLU A 80 3.54 13.49 -12.88
CA GLU A 80 4.35 14.56 -12.27
C GLU A 80 3.75 15.12 -10.98
N THR A 81 2.41 15.16 -10.90
CA THR A 81 1.66 15.61 -9.72
C THR A 81 1.77 14.69 -8.51
N ALA A 82 2.30 13.48 -8.69
CA ALA A 82 2.45 12.48 -7.64
C ALA A 82 3.91 12.21 -7.27
N LYS A 83 4.86 13.05 -7.71
CA LYS A 83 6.30 12.87 -7.48
C LYS A 83 6.70 12.76 -6.01
N ASP A 84 5.95 13.40 -5.11
CA ASP A 84 6.21 13.35 -3.68
C ASP A 84 5.72 12.04 -3.03
N CYS A 85 4.87 11.28 -3.74
CA CYS A 85 4.44 9.96 -3.31
C CYS A 85 5.45 8.89 -3.72
N LYS A 86 5.64 7.90 -2.84
CA LYS A 86 6.36 6.68 -3.18
C LYS A 86 5.45 5.75 -3.98
N ASP A 87 5.99 5.15 -5.04
CA ASP A 87 5.33 4.07 -5.75
C ASP A 87 5.20 2.82 -4.87
N ILE A 88 4.32 1.90 -5.28
CA ILE A 88 4.02 0.67 -4.53
C ILE A 88 5.27 -0.22 -4.41
N ALA A 89 6.16 -0.26 -5.40
CA ALA A 89 7.37 -1.09 -5.30
C ALA A 89 8.35 -0.54 -4.25
N ARG A 90 8.55 0.78 -4.20
CA ARG A 90 9.37 1.41 -3.17
C ARG A 90 8.82 1.20 -1.76
N GLN A 91 7.51 1.30 -1.58
CA GLN A 91 6.88 1.02 -0.28
C GLN A 91 7.08 -0.44 0.16
N LEU A 92 7.13 -1.39 -0.77
CA LEU A 92 7.43 -2.80 -0.45
C LEU A 92 8.84 -2.98 0.15
N VAL A 93 9.82 -2.24 -0.35
CA VAL A 93 11.24 -2.46 -0.01
C VAL A 93 11.71 -1.53 1.10
N GLU A 94 11.21 -0.29 1.16
CA GLU A 94 11.69 0.75 2.06
C GLU A 94 10.89 0.84 3.37
N ASP A 95 9.58 0.65 3.28
CA ASP A 95 8.64 0.97 4.36
C ASP A 95 8.18 -0.29 5.12
N GLU A 96 7.70 -0.09 6.34
CA GLU A 96 6.97 -1.12 7.08
C GLU A 96 5.51 -1.13 6.63
N PRO A 97 4.88 -2.31 6.49
CA PRO A 97 5.37 -3.63 6.87
C PRO A 97 6.19 -4.34 5.78
N GLY A 98 6.29 -3.77 4.57
CA GLY A 98 6.83 -4.41 3.37
C GLY A 98 8.22 -5.04 3.55
N ARG A 99 9.17 -4.29 4.10
CA ARG A 99 10.55 -4.75 4.27
C ARG A 99 10.73 -5.89 5.28
N SER A 100 9.73 -6.09 6.14
CA SER A 100 9.74 -7.09 7.21
C SER A 100 9.01 -8.38 6.81
N ILE A 101 8.47 -8.45 5.60
CA ILE A 101 7.81 -9.64 5.05
C ILE A 101 8.87 -10.72 4.78
N LYS A 102 8.59 -11.94 5.24
CA LYS A 102 9.43 -13.13 5.08
C LYS A 102 8.62 -14.27 4.50
N VAL A 103 9.07 -14.85 3.39
CA VAL A 103 8.52 -16.08 2.81
C VAL A 103 9.59 -17.16 2.94
N ARG A 104 9.27 -18.27 3.62
CA ARG A 104 10.16 -19.43 3.81
C ARG A 104 9.50 -20.69 3.27
#